data_AF-A0A183B307-F1
#
_entry.id   AF-A0A183B307-F1
#
_cell.length_a   1.000
_cell.length_b   1.000
_cell.length_c   1.000
_cell.angle_alpha   90.00
_cell.angle_beta   90.00
_cell.angle_gamma   90.00
#
_symmetry.space_group_name_H-M   'P 1'
#
loop_
_entity.id
_entity.type
_entity.pdbx_description
1 polymer ?
#
loop_
_entity_poly.entity_id
_entity_poly.type
_entity_poly.pdbx_seq_one_letter_code
_entity_poly.pdbx_strand_id
1 'polypeptide(L)'
;MALMFSCLQYMIDVRLNLVLNMVIDFVTYNTDNAAESKSGAYLFIPKMPGEVMALPSTPNIQIIRGPLVQEITVHTPLVNHTVRLHRYPMLFTSMRMFLRQSTGTKGFILNVSHTLLV
;
A
#
# COMPACT_ATOMS: atom_id res chain seq x y z
N MET A 1 -5.51 11.99 -18.28
CA MET A 1 -6.27 10.93 -17.58
C MET A 1 -5.35 10.33 -16.54
N ALA A 2 -5.46 10.76 -15.28
CA ALA A 2 -4.63 10.24 -14.19
C ALA A 2 -5.12 8.83 -13.83
N LEU A 3 -4.23 7.85 -13.91
CA LEU A 3 -4.55 6.47 -13.55
C LEU A 3 -4.68 6.40 -12.02
N MET A 4 -5.81 5.91 -11.53
CA MET A 4 -6.04 5.72 -10.10
C MET A 4 -5.27 4.47 -9.67
N PHE A 5 -4.12 4.66 -9.06
CA PHE A 5 -3.29 3.58 -8.53
C PHE A 5 -3.56 3.46 -7.03
N SER A 6 -3.65 2.23 -6.53
CA SER A 6 -3.71 1.97 -5.10
C SER A 6 -2.54 1.13 -4.63
N CYS A 7 -1.98 1.47 -3.47
CA CYS A 7 -0.74 0.88 -2.97
C CYS A 7 -0.91 -0.59 -2.55
N LEU A 8 -1.86 -0.87 -1.65
CA LEU A 8 -2.25 -2.24 -1.29
C LEU A 8 -3.69 -2.48 -1.76
N GLN A 9 -4.02 -3.71 -2.18
CA GLN A 9 -5.35 -4.02 -2.73
C GLN A 9 -6.04 -5.23 -2.06
N TYR A 10 -5.27 -6.21 -1.63
CA TYR A 10 -5.80 -7.34 -0.90
C TYR A 10 -4.71 -8.02 -0.08
N MET A 11 -5.16 -8.81 0.88
CA MET A 11 -4.36 -9.70 1.69
C MET A 11 -4.95 -11.10 1.55
N ILE A 12 -4.08 -12.10 1.48
CA ILE A 12 -4.50 -13.50 1.50
C ILE A 12 -3.91 -14.12 2.77
N ASP A 13 -4.74 -14.86 3.50
CA ASP A 13 -4.27 -15.81 4.49
C ASP A 13 -4.42 -17.21 3.92
N VAL A 14 -3.28 -17.82 3.57
CA VAL A 14 -3.25 -19.16 2.97
C VAL A 14 -3.64 -20.25 3.97
N ARG A 15 -3.50 -20.04 5.28
CA ARG A 15 -3.85 -21.03 6.31
C ARG A 15 -5.35 -21.12 6.51
N LEU A 16 -5.99 -19.96 6.56
CA LEU A 16 -7.43 -19.84 6.73
C LEU A 16 -8.17 -19.92 5.39
N ASN A 17 -7.43 -19.99 4.28
CA ASN A 17 -7.95 -19.86 2.92
C ASN A 17 -8.86 -18.64 2.75
N LEU A 18 -8.45 -17.52 3.37
CA LEU A 18 -9.23 -16.29 3.45
C LEU A 18 -8.62 -15.25 2.53
N VAL A 19 -9.45 -14.62 1.70
CA VAL A 19 -9.06 -13.46 0.89
C VAL A 19 -9.75 -12.23 1.45
N LEU A 20 -8.94 -11.27 1.90
CA LEU A 20 -9.37 -9.99 2.42
C LEU A 20 -9.10 -8.93 1.38
N ASN A 21 -10.16 -8.42 0.75
CA ASN A 21 -10.06 -7.28 -0.15
C ASN A 21 -9.87 -6.01 0.70
N MET A 22 -8.68 -5.44 0.66
CA MET A 22 -8.32 -4.26 1.46
C MET A 22 -7.48 -3.29 0.65
N VAL A 23 -8.02 -2.09 0.43
CA VAL A 23 -7.35 -1.05 -0.32
C VAL A 23 -6.70 -0.07 0.65
N ILE A 24 -5.41 0.18 0.49
CA ILE A 24 -4.69 1.23 1.24
C ILE A 24 -4.22 2.28 0.25
N ASP A 25 -4.70 3.50 0.47
CA ASP A 25 -4.37 4.69 -0.30
C ASP A 25 -3.94 5.84 0.62
N PHE A 26 -3.14 6.75 0.05
CA PHE A 26 -2.77 8.00 0.70
C PHE A 26 -3.70 9.10 0.25
N VAL A 27 -4.09 9.96 1.19
CA VAL A 27 -5.07 11.01 0.97
C VAL A 27 -4.50 12.32 1.48
N THR A 28 -4.68 13.39 0.69
CA THR A 28 -4.25 14.75 1.03
C THR A 28 -5.46 15.63 1.32
N TYR A 29 -5.35 16.44 2.37
CA TYR A 29 -6.35 17.45 2.72
C TYR A 29 -5.78 18.83 2.48
N ASN A 30 -6.55 19.66 1.78
CA ASN A 30 -6.18 21.05 1.52
C ASN A 30 -6.88 21.97 2.50
N THR A 31 -6.19 23.03 2.91
CA THR A 31 -6.74 24.11 3.72
C THR A 31 -7.31 25.20 2.82
N ASP A 32 -8.39 25.85 3.24
CA ASP A 32 -8.91 27.00 2.50
C ASP A 32 -8.22 28.27 2.94
N ASN A 33 -7.50 28.91 2.02
CA ASN A 33 -6.80 30.16 2.31
C ASN A 33 -7.75 31.35 2.50
N ALA A 34 -8.98 31.25 1.98
CA ALA A 34 -10.01 32.28 2.07
C ALA A 34 -10.97 32.11 3.26
N ALA A 35 -10.90 30.99 3.99
CA ALA A 35 -11.75 30.77 5.16
C ALA A 35 -11.31 31.63 6.35
N GLU A 36 -12.29 32.07 7.15
CA GLU A 36 -12.08 32.83 8.38
C GLU A 36 -11.28 32.04 9.42
N SER A 37 -11.56 30.74 9.54
CA SER A 37 -10.81 29.80 10.38
C SER A 37 -10.04 28.81 9.53
N LYS A 38 -8.75 28.64 9.83
CA LYS A 38 -7.83 27.77 9.09
C LYS A 38 -7.41 26.57 9.94
N SER A 39 -7.05 25.48 9.27
CA SER A 39 -6.39 24.37 9.96
C SER A 39 -5.06 24.84 10.56
N GLY A 40 -4.72 24.29 11.72
CA GLY A 40 -3.46 24.56 12.41
C GLY A 40 -3.11 23.40 13.35
N ALA A 41 -2.26 23.66 14.34
CA ALA A 41 -1.81 22.62 15.28
C ALA A 41 -2.95 22.01 16.12
N TYR A 42 -4.04 22.76 16.35
CA TYR A 42 -5.14 22.37 17.22
C TYR A 42 -6.45 22.05 16.48
N LEU A 43 -6.70 22.75 15.37
CA LEU A 43 -7.95 22.63 14.62
C LEU A 43 -7.67 21.99 13.26
N PHE A 44 -8.42 20.96 12.92
CA PHE A 44 -8.44 20.35 11.60
C PHE A 44 -9.71 20.77 10.87
N ILE A 45 -9.57 21.67 9.90
CA ILE A 45 -10.64 22.29 9.11
C ILE A 45 -10.26 22.17 7.63
N PRO A 46 -10.56 21.03 6.99
CA PRO A 46 -10.25 20.82 5.58
C PRO A 46 -11.25 21.57 4.69
N LYS A 47 -10.78 22.07 3.55
CA LYS A 47 -11.62 22.74 2.55
C LYS A 47 -12.62 21.79 1.91
N MET A 48 -12.18 20.56 1.63
CA MET A 48 -12.94 19.51 0.95
C MET A 48 -12.62 18.15 1.58
N PRO A 49 -13.43 17.11 1.29
CA PRO A 49 -13.05 15.73 1.56
C PRO A 49 -11.67 15.42 0.99
N GLY A 50 -10.97 14.50 1.64
CA GLY A 50 -9.60 14.18 1.27
C GLY A 50 -9.52 13.66 -0.16
N GLU A 51 -8.53 14.14 -0.90
CA GLU A 51 -8.26 13.73 -2.28
C GLU A 51 -7.20 12.63 -2.29
N VAL A 52 -7.44 11.56 -3.05
CA VAL A 52 -6.46 10.48 -3.20
C VAL A 52 -5.19 11.06 -3.83
N MET A 53 -4.05 10.81 -3.19
CA MET A 53 -2.76 11.28 -3.65
C MET A 53 -2.47 10.68 -5.02
N ALA A 54 -2.26 11.55 -6.01
CA ALA A 54 -1.90 11.12 -7.34
C ALA A 54 -0.53 10.44 -7.32
N LEU A 55 -0.50 9.17 -7.71
CA LEU A 55 0.74 8.45 -7.93
C LEU A 55 1.33 8.83 -9.30
N PRO A 56 2.67 8.89 -9.43
CA PRO A 56 3.30 9.14 -10.72
C PRO A 56 2.94 8.03 -11.71
N SER A 57 2.94 8.36 -13.01
CA SER A 57 2.63 7.41 -14.09
C SER A 57 3.51 6.16 -14.05
N THR A 58 4.76 6.32 -13.61
CA THR A 58 5.71 5.25 -13.30
C THR A 58 6.09 5.30 -11.82
N PRO A 59 5.42 4.53 -10.94
CA PRO A 59 5.80 4.46 -9.53
C PRO A 59 7.19 3.83 -9.38
N ASN A 60 8.05 4.46 -8.58
CA ASN A 60 9.33 3.90 -8.22
C ASN A 60 9.12 2.86 -7.11
N ILE A 61 9.35 1.58 -7.42
CA ILE A 61 9.04 0.46 -6.53
C ILE A 61 10.33 -0.32 -6.28
N GLN A 62 10.66 -0.50 -5.01
CA GLN A 62 11.72 -1.39 -4.55
C GLN A 62 11.12 -2.67 -3.99
N ILE A 63 11.71 -3.81 -4.35
CA ILE A 63 11.26 -5.13 -3.89
C ILE A 63 12.45 -5.86 -3.30
N ILE A 64 12.33 -6.28 -2.03
CA ILE A 64 13.34 -7.08 -1.34
C ILE A 64 12.73 -8.44 -1.02
N ARG A 65 13.41 -9.51 -1.44
CA ARG A 65 13.00 -10.89 -1.16
C ARG A 65 14.10 -11.59 -0.38
N GLY A 66 13.98 -11.57 0.95
CA GLY A 66 14.91 -12.22 1.86
C GLY A 66 14.35 -13.51 2.47
N PRO A 67 15.22 -14.33 3.10
CA PRO A 67 14.83 -15.54 3.78
C PRO A 67 14.08 -15.28 5.10
N LEU A 68 14.21 -14.08 5.68
CA LEU A 68 13.55 -13.69 6.95
C LEU A 68 12.46 -12.64 6.75
N VAL A 69 12.53 -11.86 5.68
CA VAL A 69 11.57 -10.79 5.40
C VAL A 69 11.42 -10.62 3.91
N GLN A 70 10.20 -10.36 3.48
CA GLN A 70 9.91 -9.85 2.15
C GLN A 70 9.32 -8.46 2.28
N GLU A 71 9.74 -7.55 1.40
CA GLU A 71 9.40 -6.13 1.49
C GLU A 71 9.09 -5.58 0.11
N ILE A 72 8.06 -4.73 0.03
CA ILE A 72 7.80 -3.86 -1.11
C ILE A 72 7.77 -2.44 -0.57
N THR A 73 8.56 -1.56 -1.17
CA THR A 73 8.52 -0.12 -0.92
C THR A 73 8.06 0.59 -2.18
N VAL A 74 7.01 1.38 -2.06
CA VAL A 74 6.53 2.30 -3.09
C VAL A 74 6.98 3.70 -2.71
N HIS A 75 7.83 4.28 -3.54
CA HIS A 75 8.28 5.66 -3.39
C HIS A 75 7.32 6.60 -4.11
N THR A 76 6.73 7.51 -3.34
CA THR A 76 5.87 8.58 -3.85
C THR A 76 6.50 9.93 -3.51
N PRO A 77 6.04 11.05 -4.10
CA PRO A 77 6.65 12.36 -3.88
C PRO A 77 6.67 12.81 -2.41
N LEU A 78 5.66 12.42 -1.63
CA LEU A 78 5.47 12.88 -0.25
C LEU A 78 5.64 11.77 0.79
N VAL A 79 5.40 10.50 0.41
CA VAL A 79 5.39 9.37 1.34
C VAL A 79 6.12 8.16 0.74
N ASN A 80 6.99 7.53 1.52
CA ASN A 80 7.51 6.20 1.21
C ASN A 80 6.64 5.16 1.93
N HIS A 81 5.96 4.32 1.16
CA HIS A 81 5.10 3.27 1.70
C HIS A 81 5.79 1.92 1.64
N THR A 82 6.16 1.39 2.79
CA THR A 82 6.85 0.09 2.89
C THR A 82 5.92 -0.94 3.53
N VAL A 83 5.69 -2.03 2.81
CA VAL A 83 4.95 -3.20 3.30
C VAL A 83 5.93 -4.33 3.52
N ARG A 84 5.96 -4.87 4.74
CA ARG A 84 6.85 -5.95 5.16
C ARG A 84 6.06 -7.18 5.54
N LEU A 85 6.52 -8.32 5.06
CA LEU A 85 6.09 -9.64 5.48
C LEU A 85 7.26 -10.33 6.18
N HIS A 86 7.23 -10.35 7.51
CA HIS A 86 8.23 -11.01 8.32
C HIS A 86 7.95 -12.52 8.40
N ARG A 87 9.00 -13.32 8.25
CA ARG A 87 8.96 -14.75 8.53
C ARG A 87 9.29 -14.93 10.01
N TYR A 88 8.27 -15.04 10.84
CA TYR A 88 8.45 -15.48 12.22
C TYR A 88 8.46 -17.01 12.28
N PRO A 89 9.29 -17.64 13.12
CA PRO A 89 9.28 -19.09 13.25
C PRO A 89 7.89 -19.55 13.71
N MET A 90 7.29 -20.49 12.96
CA MET A 90 6.11 -21.32 13.28
C MET A 90 4.69 -20.92 12.82
N LEU A 91 4.44 -19.87 12.04
CA LEU A 91 3.10 -19.71 11.41
C LEU A 91 3.19 -19.37 9.92
N PHE A 92 2.63 -20.27 9.11
CA PHE A 92 2.58 -20.27 7.64
C PHE A 92 1.74 -19.13 7.06
N THR A 93 2.02 -17.87 7.34
CA THR A 93 1.25 -16.76 6.78
C THR A 93 1.89 -16.28 5.46
N SER A 94 1.17 -16.41 4.34
CA SER A 94 1.64 -15.91 3.04
C SER A 94 0.81 -14.69 2.62
N MET A 95 1.40 -13.50 2.71
CA MET A 95 0.75 -12.24 2.34
C MET A 95 1.12 -11.88 0.90
N ARG A 96 0.12 -11.84 -0.01
CA ARG A 96 0.30 -11.41 -1.39
C ARG A 96 -0.17 -9.97 -1.58
N MET A 97 0.77 -9.07 -1.84
CA MET A 97 0.49 -7.69 -2.28
C MET A 97 0.40 -7.68 -3.81
N PHE A 98 -0.49 -6.89 -4.40
CA PHE A 98 -0.57 -6.66 -5.85
C PHE A 98 -0.79 -5.17 -6.09
N LEU A 99 0.05 -4.58 -6.95
CA LEU A 99 -0.11 -3.24 -7.48
C LEU A 99 -0.74 -3.37 -8.87
N ARG A 100 -2.00 -2.97 -9.06
CA ARG A 100 -2.64 -2.97 -10.39
C ARG A 100 -2.38 -1.63 -11.08
N GLN A 101 -1.71 -1.66 -12.25
CA GLN A 101 -1.66 -0.52 -13.14
C GLN A 101 -2.88 -0.51 -14.06
N SER A 102 -3.49 0.66 -14.29
CA SER A 102 -4.76 0.80 -15.02
C SER A 102 -4.71 0.42 -16.51
N THR A 103 -3.54 0.09 -17.08
CA THR A 103 -3.42 -0.40 -18.47
C THR A 103 -2.72 -1.76 -18.59
N GLY A 104 -2.45 -2.44 -17.47
CA GLY A 104 -1.82 -3.75 -17.49
C GLY A 104 -1.54 -4.30 -16.09
N THR A 105 -1.81 -5.59 -15.89
CA THR A 105 -1.62 -6.28 -14.61
C THR A 105 -0.15 -6.59 -14.37
N LYS A 106 0.69 -5.58 -14.06
CA LYS A 106 2.03 -5.81 -13.50
C LYS A 106 1.95 -5.88 -11.97
N GLY A 107 1.45 -7.01 -11.47
CA GLY A 107 1.38 -7.30 -10.04
C GLY A 107 2.67 -7.90 -9.50
N PHE A 108 3.11 -7.45 -8.33
CA PHE A 108 4.31 -7.95 -7.66
C PHE A 108 3.94 -8.75 -6.42
N ILE A 109 4.09 -10.07 -6.49
CA ILE A 109 3.68 -10.97 -5.41
C ILE A 109 4.81 -11.09 -4.36
N LEU A 110 4.51 -10.76 -3.11
CA LEU A 110 5.21 -11.31 -1.95
C LEU A 110 4.61 -12.69 -1.64
N ASN A 111 5.45 -13.69 -1.43
CA ASN A 111 5.01 -15.06 -1.18
C ASN A 111 5.96 -15.71 -0.18
N VAL A 112 5.44 -16.05 1.00
CA VAL A 112 6.18 -16.85 1.98
C VAL A 112 5.61 -18.25 1.91
N SER A 113 6.31 -19.15 1.22
CA SER A 113 5.94 -20.56 1.12
C SER A 113 7.20 -21.40 1.29
N HIS A 114 7.15 -22.33 2.24
CA HIS A 114 7.92 -23.56 2.19
C HIS A 114 6.96 -24.70 2.48
N THR A 115 6.85 -25.62 1.51
CA THR A 115 6.45 -27.00 1.76
C THR A 115 7.61 -27.65 2.52
N LEU A 116 7.40 -28.00 3.78
CA LEU A 116 8.22 -29.02 4.43
C LEU A 116 7.80 -30.35 3.82
N LEU A 117 8.57 -30.85 2.86
CA LEU A 117 8.63 -32.29 2.59
C LEU A 117 9.52 -32.87 3.69
N VAL A 118 8.90 -33.51 4.68
CA VAL A 118 9.51 -34.58 5.47
C VAL A 118 8.49 -35.70 5.54
#